data_AF-A0A2G8LNM3-F1
#
_entry.id   AF-A0A2G8LNM3-F1
#
_cell.length_a   1.000
_cell.length_b   1.000
_cell.length_c   1.000
_cell.angle_alpha   90.00
_cell.angle_beta   90.00
_cell.angle_gamma   90.00
#
_symmetry.space_group_name_H-M   'P 1'
#
loop_
_entity.id
_entity.type
_entity.pdbx_description
1 polymer ?
#
loop_
_entity_poly.entity_id
_entity_poly.type
_entity_poly.pdbx_seq_one_letter_code
_entity_poly.pdbx_strand_id
1 'polypeptide(L)'
;MDNQEVLLNKDKHYGVPDLLTSGPSSVKNDLVSSHPLERSEKNYTQSKLSQEMLTLRKTQGLHAPLKLRMEQQIVQQINRGPSLRSSNALFDALTGRDEDIGFEDFLN
;
A
#
# COMPACT_ATOMS: atom_id res chain seq x y z
N MET A 1 -9.88 -13.31 33.57
CA MET A 1 -9.24 -14.64 33.54
C MET A 1 -8.56 -14.72 32.20
N ASP A 2 -7.35 -14.16 32.21
CA ASP A 2 -6.70 -13.61 31.04
C ASP A 2 -5.81 -14.68 30.44
N ASN A 3 -6.24 -15.25 29.31
CA ASN A 3 -5.42 -16.17 28.54
C ASN A 3 -4.78 -15.38 27.39
N GLN A 4 -3.81 -14.54 27.73
CA GLN A 4 -2.79 -14.13 26.78
C GLN A 4 -1.72 -15.21 26.79
N GLU A 5 -1.79 -16.13 25.82
CA GLU A 5 -0.67 -16.99 25.50
C GLU A 5 0.50 -16.10 25.04
N VAL A 6 1.42 -15.85 25.96
CA VAL A 6 2.70 -15.22 25.69
C VAL A 6 3.43 -16.12 24.71
N LEU A 7 3.45 -15.72 23.43
CA LEU A 7 4.34 -16.31 22.45
C LEU A 7 5.77 -16.14 22.97
N LEU A 8 6.33 -17.23 23.49
CA LEU A 8 7.76 -17.38 23.73
C LEU A 8 8.46 -17.08 22.40
N ASN A 9 9.01 -15.87 22.29
CA ASN A 9 9.88 -15.47 21.20
C ASN A 9 11.06 -16.45 21.20
N LYS A 10 10.95 -17.45 20.32
CA LYS A 10 11.84 -18.62 20.25
C LYS A 10 13.30 -18.26 19.94
N ASP A 11 13.52 -17.01 19.52
CA ASP A 11 14.81 -16.50 19.04
C ASP A 11 15.53 -15.60 20.06
N LYS A 12 14.93 -15.32 21.23
CA LYS A 12 15.52 -14.46 22.26
C LYS A 12 16.29 -15.29 23.29
N HIS A 13 17.61 -15.29 23.23
CA HIS A 13 18.45 -15.83 24.30
C HIS A 13 18.39 -14.87 25.50
N TYR A 14 17.69 -15.27 26.57
CA TYR A 14 17.57 -14.50 27.82
C TYR A 14 17.00 -13.08 27.68
N GLY A 15 16.11 -12.87 26.69
CA GLY A 15 15.45 -11.57 26.49
C GLY A 15 16.30 -10.51 25.78
N VAL A 16 17.56 -10.81 25.44
CA VAL A 16 18.39 -9.95 24.60
C VAL A 16 18.09 -10.28 23.13
N PRO A 17 17.67 -9.30 22.31
CA PRO A 17 17.50 -9.52 20.88
C PRO A 17 18.87 -9.71 20.21
N ASP A 18 19.02 -10.76 19.41
CA ASP A 18 20.23 -11.01 18.63
C ASP A 18 20.28 -10.08 17.40
N LEU A 19 21.12 -9.04 17.49
CA LEU A 19 21.24 -7.99 16.49
C LEU A 19 21.74 -8.48 15.12
N LEU A 20 22.44 -9.62 15.05
CA LEU A 20 22.95 -10.15 13.79
C LEU A 20 21.86 -10.82 12.96
N THR A 21 20.84 -11.38 13.61
CA THR A 21 19.71 -12.06 12.96
C THR A 21 18.48 -11.15 12.86
N SER A 22 18.20 -10.35 13.89
CA SER A 22 17.02 -9.46 13.93
C SER A 22 17.28 -8.03 13.44
N GLY A 23 18.54 -7.63 13.23
CA GLY A 23 18.92 -6.25 12.92
C GLY A 23 18.75 -5.29 14.12
N PRO A 24 19.07 -3.99 13.94
CA PRO A 24 18.92 -2.99 15.00
C PRO A 24 17.44 -2.79 15.39
N SER A 25 17.11 -3.04 16.66
CA SER A 25 15.75 -2.79 17.17
C SER A 25 15.50 -1.28 17.27
N SER A 26 14.52 -0.80 16.49
CA SER A 26 13.97 0.54 16.67
C SER A 26 12.74 0.45 17.55
N VAL A 27 12.60 1.37 18.52
CA VAL A 27 11.39 1.49 19.37
C VAL A 27 10.11 1.58 18.53
N LYS A 28 10.20 2.08 17.29
CA LYS A 28 9.09 2.15 16.33
C LYS A 28 8.61 0.78 15.83
N ASN A 29 9.47 -0.25 15.81
CA ASN A 29 9.10 -1.61 15.40
C ASN A 29 8.43 -2.40 16.53
N ASP A 30 8.76 -2.11 17.79
CA ASP A 30 8.14 -2.74 18.96
C ASP A 30 6.79 -2.10 19.34
N LEU A 31 6.45 -0.93 18.77
CA LEU A 31 5.11 -0.37 18.90
C LEU A 31 4.12 -1.22 18.11
N VAL A 32 3.37 -2.05 18.81
CA VAL A 32 2.14 -2.63 18.28
C VAL A 32 1.20 -1.49 17.91
N SER A 33 0.64 -1.54 16.71
CA SER A 33 -0.42 -0.64 16.25
C SER A 33 -1.46 -0.48 17.36
N SER A 34 -1.68 0.76 17.81
CA SER A 34 -2.52 1.01 18.99
C SER A 34 -3.98 0.63 18.73
N HIS A 35 -4.39 0.59 17.47
CA HIS A 35 -5.76 0.34 17.07
C HIS A 35 -5.82 -0.77 16.01
N PRO A 36 -6.72 -1.77 16.14
CA PRO A 36 -6.79 -2.89 15.20
C PRO A 36 -7.02 -2.48 13.74
N LEU A 37 -7.64 -1.32 13.50
CA LEU A 37 -7.92 -0.79 12.16
C LEU A 37 -6.77 0.03 11.56
N GLU A 38 -5.82 0.53 12.36
CA GLU A 38 -4.78 1.46 11.88
C GLU A 38 -3.93 0.82 10.75
N ARG A 39 -3.59 -0.47 10.88
CA ARG A 39 -2.89 -1.20 9.82
C ARG A 39 -3.71 -1.32 8.54
N SER A 40 -5.04 -1.43 8.65
CA SER A 40 -5.95 -1.51 7.51
C SER A 40 -6.04 -0.18 6.79
N GLU A 41 -6.30 0.91 7.52
CA GLU A 41 -6.39 2.27 6.96
C GLU A 41 -5.08 2.66 6.27
N LYS A 42 -3.93 2.37 6.88
CA LYS A 42 -2.61 2.65 6.29
C LYS A 42 -2.42 1.99 4.93
N ASN A 43 -3.01 0.82 4.70
CA ASN A 43 -2.87 0.06 3.45
C ASN A 43 -4.16 0.05 2.62
N TYR A 44 -5.11 0.94 2.91
CA TYR A 44 -6.45 0.91 2.32
C TYR A 44 -6.41 0.98 0.79
N THR A 45 -5.67 1.94 0.24
CA THR A 45 -5.55 2.17 -1.21
C THR A 45 -4.96 0.98 -1.94
N GLN A 46 -3.85 0.43 -1.43
CA GLN A 46 -3.18 -0.74 -2.00
C GLN A 46 -4.07 -1.99 -1.93
N SER A 47 -4.78 -2.16 -0.81
CA SER A 47 -5.69 -3.28 -0.60
C SER A 47 -6.88 -3.22 -1.55
N LYS A 48 -7.53 -2.04 -1.68
CA LYS A 48 -8.63 -1.76 -2.61
C LYS A 48 -8.21 -2.09 -4.05
N LEU A 49 -7.07 -1.55 -4.49
CA LEU A 49 -6.54 -1.81 -5.82
C LEU A 49 -6.23 -3.31 -6.06
N SER A 50 -5.69 -4.01 -5.05
CA SER A 50 -5.43 -5.45 -5.17
C SER A 50 -6.71 -6.25 -5.38
N GLN A 51 -7.77 -5.91 -4.63
CA GLN A 51 -9.07 -6.57 -4.71
C GLN A 51 -9.76 -6.29 -6.04
N GLU A 52 -9.65 -5.06 -6.53
CA GLU A 52 -10.17 -4.66 -7.84
C GLU A 52 -9.49 -5.42 -8.97
N MET A 53 -8.16 -5.50 -8.98
CA MET A 53 -7.41 -6.27 -10.00
C MET A 53 -7.77 -7.75 -9.97
N LEU A 54 -7.99 -8.32 -8.78
CA LEU A 54 -8.45 -9.70 -8.63
C LEU A 54 -9.87 -9.89 -9.15
N THR A 55 -10.75 -8.91 -8.92
CA THR A 55 -12.13 -8.93 -9.42
C THR A 55 -12.14 -8.84 -10.94
N LEU A 56 -11.37 -7.93 -11.51
CA LEU A 56 -11.21 -7.76 -12.96
C LEU A 56 -10.69 -9.04 -13.62
N ARG A 57 -9.72 -9.71 -12.98
CA ARG A 57 -9.25 -11.03 -13.43
C ARG A 57 -10.37 -12.07 -13.46
N LYS A 58 -11.21 -12.10 -12.43
CA LYS A 58 -12.30 -13.09 -12.32
C LYS A 58 -13.40 -12.85 -13.35
N THR A 59 -13.71 -11.59 -13.65
CA THR A 59 -14.81 -11.22 -14.56
C THR A 59 -14.39 -11.24 -16.03
N GLN A 60 -13.20 -10.71 -16.34
CA GLN A 60 -12.73 -10.51 -17.71
C GLN A 60 -11.57 -11.44 -18.09
N GLY A 61 -10.89 -12.06 -17.13
CA GLY A 61 -9.72 -12.92 -17.36
C GLY A 61 -8.38 -12.20 -17.14
N LEU A 62 -7.26 -12.90 -17.38
CA LEU A 62 -5.92 -12.40 -17.03
C LEU A 62 -5.47 -11.18 -17.83
N HIS A 63 -5.97 -11.01 -19.06
CA HIS A 63 -5.56 -9.94 -19.96
C HIS A 63 -5.99 -8.56 -19.48
N ALA A 64 -7.14 -8.45 -18.79
CA ALA A 64 -7.69 -7.19 -18.34
C ALA A 64 -6.83 -6.47 -17.28
N PRO A 65 -6.45 -7.08 -16.13
CA PRO A 65 -5.57 -6.43 -15.17
C PRO A 65 -4.16 -6.21 -15.71
N LEU A 66 -3.68 -7.05 -16.64
CA LEU A 66 -2.37 -6.86 -17.27
C LEU A 66 -2.37 -5.61 -18.16
N LYS A 67 -3.38 -5.47 -19.02
CA LYS A 67 -3.56 -4.28 -19.86
C LYS A 67 -3.65 -3.01 -19.01
N LEU A 68 -4.49 -3.01 -17.97
CA LEU A 68 -4.65 -1.83 -17.10
C LEU A 68 -3.35 -1.46 -16.37
N ARG A 69 -2.63 -2.45 -15.85
CA ARG A 69 -1.30 -2.24 -15.25
C ARG A 69 -0.30 -1.64 -16.25
N MET A 70 -0.27 -2.15 -17.48
CA MET A 70 0.61 -1.61 -18.53
C MET A 70 0.25 -0.16 -18.87
N GLU A 71 -1.04 0.15 -19.03
CA GLU A 71 -1.52 1.51 -19.29
C GLU A 71 -1.11 2.46 -18.16
N GLN A 72 -1.33 2.08 -16.90
CA GLN A 72 -0.90 2.87 -15.73
C GLN A 72 0.62 3.14 -15.76
N GLN A 73 1.45 2.13 -16.05
CA GLN A 73 2.90 2.29 -16.15
C GLN A 73 3.33 3.20 -17.30
N ILE A 74 2.65 3.11 -18.45
CA ILE A 74 2.93 3.98 -19.60
C ILE A 74 2.63 5.43 -19.22
N VAL A 75 1.47 5.69 -18.61
CA VAL A 75 1.03 7.04 -18.24
C VAL A 75 1.95 7.68 -17.21
N GLN A 76 2.44 6.90 -16.24
CA GLN A 76 3.45 7.36 -15.27
C GLN A 76 4.77 7.80 -15.91
N GLN A 77 5.14 7.21 -17.05
CA GLN A 77 6.41 7.49 -17.73
C GLN A 77 6.33 8.64 -18.76
N ILE A 78 5.15 9.23 -18.97
CA ILE A 78 4.99 10.30 -19.96
C ILE A 78 5.70 11.56 -19.46
N ASN A 79 6.94 11.74 -19.91
CA ASN A 79 7.70 12.97 -19.75
C ASN A 79 7.34 13.92 -20.87
N ARG A 80 6.60 14.99 -20.54
CA ARG A 80 6.28 16.06 -21.50
C ARG A 80 7.53 16.89 -21.79
N GLY A 81 7.56 17.51 -22.97
CA GLY A 81 8.66 18.37 -23.39
C GLY A 81 8.89 19.54 -22.42
N PRO A 82 10.13 20.06 -22.34
CA PRO A 82 10.47 21.16 -21.45
C PRO A 82 9.63 22.40 -21.79
N SER A 83 8.84 22.86 -20.81
CA SER A 83 7.87 24.00 -20.80
C SER A 83 6.41 23.61 -20.58
N LEU A 84 6.04 22.35 -20.81
CA LEU A 84 4.67 21.90 -20.57
C LEU A 84 4.49 21.45 -19.12
N ARG A 85 3.45 21.97 -18.46
CA ARG A 85 3.03 21.50 -17.13
C ARG A 85 2.55 20.05 -17.25
N SER A 86 3.08 19.17 -16.41
CA SER A 86 2.56 17.82 -16.26
C SER A 86 1.26 17.85 -15.44
N SER A 87 0.33 16.98 -15.79
CA SER A 87 -0.87 16.69 -15.01
C SER A 87 -1.08 15.18 -14.98
N ASN A 88 -1.59 14.67 -13.87
CA ASN A 88 -1.85 13.23 -13.67
C ASN A 88 -3.25 12.80 -14.12
N ALA A 89 -3.98 13.65 -14.85
CA ALA A 89 -5.40 13.42 -15.18
C ALA A 89 -5.71 12.04 -15.79
N LEU A 90 -4.84 11.55 -16.70
CA LEU A 90 -5.03 10.23 -17.30
C LEU A 90 -4.72 9.09 -16.31
N PHE A 91 -3.75 9.30 -15.41
CA PHE A 91 -3.45 8.34 -14.36
C PHE A 91 -4.59 8.26 -13.35
N ASP A 92 -5.19 9.41 -13.02
CA ASP A 92 -6.33 9.51 -12.11
C ASP A 92 -7.56 8.80 -12.69
N ALA A 93 -7.83 8.97 -13.99
CA ALA A 93 -8.90 8.24 -14.69
C ALA A 93 -8.69 6.71 -14.70
N LEU A 94 -7.45 6.25 -14.89
CA LEU A 94 -7.13 4.80 -14.86
C LEU A 94 -7.13 4.20 -13.44
N THR A 95 -7.11 5.04 -12.41
CA THR A 95 -7.17 4.62 -11.00
C THR A 95 -8.53 4.86 -10.36
N GLY A 96 -9.47 5.48 -11.09
CA GLY A 96 -10.80 5.84 -10.61
C GLY A 96 -10.78 6.94 -9.54
N ARG A 97 -9.70 7.73 -9.48
CA ARG A 97 -9.53 8.81 -8.51
C ARG A 97 -10.26 10.09 -8.91
N ASP A 98 -10.60 10.23 -10.18
CA ASP A 98 -11.42 11.32 -10.72
C ASP A 98 -12.89 11.27 -10.25
N GLU A 99 -13.34 10.13 -9.70
CA GLU A 99 -14.68 9.96 -9.14
C GLU A 99 -14.79 10.43 -7.67
N ASP A 100 -13.67 10.45 -6.94
CA ASP A 100 -13.61 10.72 -5.51
C ASP A 100 -12.96 12.09 -5.25
N ILE A 101 -13.51 12.88 -4.33
CA ILE A 101 -12.92 14.18 -3.92
C ILE A 101 -12.08 13.98 -2.66
N GLY A 102 -10.78 14.24 -2.76
CA GLY A 102 -9.81 14.15 -1.68
C GLY A 102 -9.57 15.48 -0.96
N PHE A 103 -8.79 15.43 0.11
CA PHE A 103 -8.37 16.63 0.85
C PHE A 103 -7.46 17.54 0.01
N GLU A 104 -6.58 16.91 -0.77
CA GLU A 104 -5.68 17.52 -1.74
C GLU A 104 -6.39 18.38 -2.80
N ASP A 105 -7.67 18.13 -3.10
CA ASP A 105 -8.41 18.93 -4.10
C ASP A 105 -8.83 20.31 -3.53
N PHE A 106 -8.96 20.42 -2.20
CA PHE A 106 -9.33 21.67 -1.53
C PHE A 106 -8.13 22.56 -1.18
N LEU A 107 -6.93 21.97 -1.04
CA LEU A 107 -5.72 22.66 -0.62
C LEU A 107 -4.62 22.41 -1.65
N ASN A 108 -4.59 23.25 -2.68
CA ASN A 108 -3.56 23.27 -3.72
C ASN A 108 -2.46 24.29 -3.40
#